data_AF-A0A135V5Q5-F1
#
_entry.id   AF-A0A135V5Q5-F1
#
_cell.length_a   1.000
_cell.length_b   1.000
_cell.length_c   1.000
_cell.angle_alpha   90.00
_cell.angle_beta   90.00
_cell.angle_gamma   90.00
#
_symmetry.space_group_name_H-M   'P 1'
#
loop_
_entity.id
_entity.type
_entity.pdbx_description
1 polymer ?
#
loop_
_entity_poly.entity_id
_entity_poly.type
_entity_poly.pdbx_seq_one_letter_code
_entity_poly.pdbx_strand_id
1 'polypeptide(L)'
;MPQVKRGTCPPKGLSVSQSRLVLTRKIKYMERWRKLHGRRLDHEERARKKEAREGHKASKDAQNLRGLRAKLHAKKRHNEKIQMRKQIKAHEERNVKTNDEKEPSEPMPAYLLDRNNPSNAKAISSQIKNKRAEKAARFQVPLPKVKGISEEEMFKVISTGKKTHQKSWKRMITKPTFVGPNFTRRDPKHERFIRPMGLRYKHAHVCHPELNVTVKLPILGVKKNPQNPLYTNLGVLTKGTVLEVNVSDMGLTTASGKVVWGRYAQVTNSPVSDISSNSAAILTMSFGYFDELVVPPYQLHGTRN
;
A
#
# COMPACT_ATOMS: atom_id res chain seq x y z
N MET A 1 21.56 -13.03 -32.41
CA MET A 1 20.35 -12.85 -31.57
C MET A 1 19.38 -13.99 -31.87
N PRO A 2 18.97 -14.84 -30.91
CA PRO A 2 17.85 -15.73 -31.14
C PRO A 2 16.55 -15.03 -30.70
N GLN A 3 15.65 -14.92 -31.67
CA GLN A 3 14.30 -14.41 -31.56
C GLN A 3 13.55 -15.05 -30.38
N VAL A 4 13.03 -14.22 -29.48
CA VAL A 4 12.07 -14.63 -28.45
C VAL A 4 10.79 -15.01 -29.19
N LYS A 5 10.55 -16.32 -29.37
CA LYS A 5 9.26 -16.82 -29.86
C LYS A 5 8.19 -16.43 -28.84
N ARG A 6 7.36 -15.46 -29.24
CA ARG A 6 6.12 -15.05 -28.58
C ARG A 6 5.29 -16.28 -28.25
N GLY A 7 4.72 -16.31 -27.04
CA GLY A 7 3.78 -17.34 -26.63
C GLY A 7 2.70 -17.53 -27.68
N THR A 8 2.47 -18.77 -28.09
CA THR A 8 1.40 -19.12 -29.02
C THR A 8 0.06 -18.86 -28.33
N CYS A 9 -0.72 -17.92 -28.88
CA CYS A 9 -2.13 -17.76 -28.53
C CYS A 9 -2.87 -19.11 -28.67
N PRO A 10 -3.79 -19.46 -27.77
CA PRO A 10 -4.64 -20.61 -27.97
C PRO A 10 -5.49 -20.41 -29.24
N PRO A 11 -5.76 -21.49 -30.01
CA PRO A 11 -6.62 -21.40 -31.20
C PRO A 11 -8.00 -20.86 -30.80
N LYS A 12 -8.47 -19.83 -31.51
CA LYS A 12 -9.76 -19.18 -31.27
C LYS A 12 -10.89 -20.21 -31.44
N GLY A 13 -11.74 -20.38 -30.42
CA GLY A 13 -13.02 -21.10 -30.53
C GLY A 13 -13.23 -22.30 -29.60
N LEU A 14 -12.25 -22.72 -28.79
CA LEU A 14 -12.43 -23.81 -27.82
C LEU A 14 -12.69 -23.24 -26.42
N SER A 15 -13.72 -23.73 -25.73
CA SER A 15 -13.94 -23.39 -24.32
C SER A 15 -12.73 -23.83 -23.47
N VAL A 16 -12.52 -23.21 -22.31
CA VAL A 16 -11.38 -23.51 -21.42
C VAL A 16 -11.34 -25.00 -21.04
N SER A 17 -12.50 -25.65 -20.92
CA SER A 17 -12.63 -27.09 -20.67
C SER A 17 -12.19 -27.94 -21.87
N GLN A 18 -12.58 -27.57 -23.09
CA GLN A 18 -12.16 -28.25 -24.32
C GLN A 18 -10.65 -28.09 -24.57
N SER A 19 -10.09 -26.90 -24.32
CA SER A 19 -8.64 -26.65 -24.44
C SER A 19 -7.81 -27.48 -23.45
N ARG A 20 -8.30 -27.66 -22.21
CA ARG A 20 -7.67 -28.48 -21.17
C ARG A 20 -7.76 -29.98 -21.50
N LEU A 21 -8.86 -30.44 -22.08
CA LEU A 21 -9.03 -31.81 -22.58
C LEU A 21 -8.08 -32.12 -23.76
N VAL A 22 -7.86 -31.18 -24.67
CA VAL A 22 -6.92 -31.36 -25.80
C VAL A 22 -5.46 -31.42 -25.32
N LEU A 23 -5.05 -30.56 -24.38
CA LEU A 23 -3.69 -30.58 -23.82
C LEU A 23 -3.42 -31.85 -23.00
N THR A 24 -4.37 -32.29 -22.19
CA THR A 24 -4.25 -33.53 -21.40
C THR A 24 -4.25 -34.79 -22.27
N ARG A 25 -5.05 -34.82 -23.36
CA ARG A 25 -4.97 -35.88 -24.38
C ARG A 25 -3.59 -35.91 -25.07
N LYS A 26 -3.02 -34.74 -25.41
CA LYS A 26 -1.69 -34.63 -26.04
C LYS A 26 -0.55 -35.06 -25.10
N ILE A 27 -0.62 -34.73 -23.82
CA ILE A 27 0.37 -35.16 -22.82
C ILE A 27 0.28 -36.69 -22.60
N LYS A 28 -0.93 -37.23 -22.42
CA LYS A 28 -1.16 -38.69 -22.30
C LYS A 28 -0.68 -39.46 -23.53
N TYR A 29 -0.85 -38.90 -24.73
CA TYR A 29 -0.31 -39.48 -25.97
C TYR A 29 1.23 -39.43 -26.00
N MET A 30 1.87 -38.31 -25.65
CA MET A 30 3.34 -38.19 -25.63
C MET A 30 4.01 -39.07 -24.57
N GLU A 31 3.35 -39.30 -23.43
CA GLU A 31 3.82 -40.24 -22.40
C GLU A 31 3.63 -41.69 -22.85
N ARG A 32 2.45 -42.03 -23.42
CA ARG A 32 2.19 -43.34 -23.99
C ARG A 32 3.20 -43.69 -25.10
N TRP A 33 3.46 -42.75 -26.00
CA TRP A 33 4.44 -42.92 -27.09
C TRP A 33 5.85 -43.15 -26.54
N ARG A 34 6.25 -42.41 -25.49
CA ARG A 34 7.54 -42.64 -24.82
C ARG A 34 7.63 -44.00 -24.11
N LYS A 35 6.52 -44.53 -23.59
CA LYS A 35 6.48 -45.88 -22.99
C LYS A 35 6.56 -46.98 -24.05
N LEU A 36 5.92 -46.78 -25.21
CA LEU A 36 5.86 -47.78 -26.29
C LEU A 36 7.13 -47.79 -27.16
N HIS A 37 7.66 -46.61 -27.50
CA HIS A 37 8.75 -46.46 -28.46
C HIS A 37 10.03 -45.87 -27.84
N GLY A 38 10.03 -45.64 -26.53
CA GLY A 38 11.16 -45.06 -25.81
C GLY A 38 11.38 -43.57 -26.09
N ARG A 39 12.55 -43.07 -25.72
CA ARG A 39 13.03 -41.74 -26.12
C ARG A 39 14.04 -41.91 -27.26
N ARG A 40 14.37 -40.79 -27.90
CA ARG A 40 15.49 -40.74 -28.84
C ARG A 40 16.75 -41.28 -28.17
N LEU A 41 17.50 -42.14 -28.87
CA LEU A 41 18.65 -42.86 -28.32
C LEU A 41 19.72 -41.94 -27.68
N ASP A 42 19.93 -40.74 -28.24
CA ASP A 42 20.90 -39.75 -27.74
C ASP A 42 20.32 -38.76 -26.69
N HIS A 43 19.08 -38.97 -26.24
CA HIS A 43 18.39 -38.03 -25.36
C HIS A 43 19.11 -37.86 -24.01
N GLU A 44 19.53 -38.96 -23.39
CA GLU A 44 20.19 -38.97 -22.09
C GLU A 44 21.57 -38.32 -22.17
N GLU A 45 22.35 -38.66 -23.20
CA GLU A 45 23.64 -38.02 -23.44
C GLU A 45 23.53 -36.51 -23.64
N ARG A 46 22.54 -36.07 -24.42
CA ARG A 46 22.28 -34.64 -24.66
C ARG A 46 21.83 -33.92 -23.40
N ALA A 47 20.97 -34.54 -22.59
CA ALA A 47 20.51 -33.99 -21.33
C ALA A 47 21.67 -33.82 -20.35
N ARG A 48 22.48 -34.87 -20.15
CA ARG A 48 23.69 -34.85 -19.32
C ARG A 48 24.68 -33.77 -19.77
N LYS A 49 24.98 -33.70 -21.07
CA LYS A 49 25.88 -32.66 -21.64
C LYS A 49 25.28 -31.25 -21.51
N LYS A 50 23.97 -31.09 -21.45
CA LYS A 50 23.31 -29.78 -21.29
C LYS A 50 23.43 -29.31 -19.84
N GLU A 51 23.16 -30.18 -18.87
CA GLU A 51 23.29 -29.89 -17.44
C GLU A 51 24.74 -29.57 -17.06
N ALA A 52 25.70 -30.36 -17.54
CA ALA A 52 27.12 -30.09 -17.33
C ALA A 52 27.56 -28.71 -17.88
N ARG A 53 26.99 -28.27 -19.01
CA ARG A 53 27.29 -26.95 -19.62
C ARG A 53 26.56 -25.79 -18.96
N GLU A 54 25.58 -26.05 -18.11
CA GLU A 54 24.73 -25.00 -17.53
C GLU A 54 25.51 -24.07 -16.60
N GLY A 55 26.44 -24.61 -15.80
CA GLY A 55 27.31 -23.80 -14.92
C GLY A 55 28.18 -22.81 -15.71
N HIS A 56 28.84 -23.27 -16.77
CA HIS A 56 29.64 -22.39 -17.65
C HIS A 56 28.77 -21.37 -18.37
N LYS A 57 27.59 -21.78 -18.85
CA LYS A 57 26.65 -20.87 -19.49
C LYS A 57 26.17 -19.78 -18.53
N ALA A 58 25.86 -20.13 -17.27
CA ALA A 58 25.44 -19.17 -16.27
C ALA A 58 26.53 -18.14 -15.95
N SER A 59 27.79 -18.56 -15.85
CA SER A 59 28.94 -17.65 -15.67
C SER A 59 29.13 -16.74 -16.88
N LYS A 60 29.07 -17.31 -18.10
CA LYS A 60 29.16 -16.57 -19.36
C LYS A 60 28.04 -15.53 -19.49
N ASP A 61 26.81 -15.91 -19.17
CA ASP A 61 25.65 -15.02 -19.22
C ASP A 61 25.77 -13.91 -18.17
N ALA A 62 26.32 -14.19 -16.98
CA ALA A 62 26.56 -13.17 -15.96
C ALA A 62 27.57 -12.10 -16.41
N GLN A 63 28.64 -12.48 -17.12
CA GLN A 63 29.68 -11.55 -17.58
C GLN A 63 29.28 -10.79 -18.85
N ASN A 64 28.56 -11.44 -19.76
CA ASN A 64 28.34 -10.91 -21.12
C ASN A 64 26.98 -10.24 -21.32
N LEU A 65 25.97 -10.54 -20.48
CA LEU A 65 24.69 -9.82 -20.58
C LEU A 65 24.90 -8.34 -20.24
N ARG A 66 24.30 -7.46 -21.03
CA ARG A 66 24.35 -6.00 -20.84
C ARG A 66 22.96 -5.42 -20.59
N GLY A 67 22.92 -4.24 -19.96
CA GLY A 67 21.69 -3.47 -19.74
C GLY A 67 20.66 -4.15 -18.84
N LEU A 68 19.37 -4.03 -19.18
CA LEU A 68 18.26 -4.57 -18.39
C LEU A 68 18.34 -6.10 -18.23
N ARG A 69 18.83 -6.81 -19.25
CA ARG A 69 18.97 -8.27 -19.23
C ARG A 69 19.96 -8.74 -18.16
N ALA A 70 21.06 -8.00 -17.98
CA ALA A 70 22.03 -8.27 -16.93
C ALA A 70 21.41 -8.08 -15.54
N LYS A 71 20.68 -6.97 -15.34
CA LYS A 71 19.98 -6.66 -14.08
C LYS A 71 18.94 -7.73 -13.72
N LEU A 72 18.14 -8.18 -14.69
CA LEU A 72 17.16 -9.25 -14.49
C LEU A 72 17.83 -10.59 -14.17
N HIS A 73 18.93 -10.92 -14.86
CA HIS A 73 19.70 -12.12 -14.59
C HIS A 73 20.28 -12.13 -13.17
N ALA A 74 20.88 -11.02 -12.74
CA ALA A 74 21.39 -10.87 -11.38
C ALA A 74 20.29 -10.97 -10.32
N LYS A 75 19.15 -10.30 -10.53
CA LYS A 75 17.97 -10.39 -9.64
C LYS A 75 17.46 -11.81 -9.52
N LYS A 76 17.36 -12.54 -10.64
CA LYS A 76 16.94 -13.95 -10.65
C LYS A 76 17.91 -14.81 -9.83
N ARG A 77 19.22 -14.68 -10.06
CA ARG A 77 20.25 -15.42 -9.31
C ARG A 77 20.26 -15.10 -7.82
N HIS A 78 20.01 -13.85 -7.44
CA HIS A 78 19.89 -13.45 -6.05
C HIS A 78 18.70 -14.13 -5.36
N ASN A 79 17.54 -14.16 -6.02
CA ASN A 79 16.34 -14.84 -5.51
C ASN A 79 16.55 -16.36 -5.39
N GLU A 80 17.16 -16.99 -6.40
CA GLU A 80 17.50 -18.43 -6.38
C GLU A 80 18.44 -18.75 -5.20
N LYS A 81 19.46 -17.91 -4.94
CA LYS A 81 20.36 -18.08 -3.79
C LYS A 81 19.62 -17.95 -2.46
N ILE A 82 18.73 -16.97 -2.31
CA ILE A 82 17.93 -16.79 -1.09
C ILE A 82 17.03 -18.01 -0.87
N GLN A 83 16.36 -18.49 -1.93
CA GLN A 83 15.48 -19.65 -1.84
C GLN A 83 16.25 -20.90 -1.39
N MET A 84 17.41 -21.18 -2.01
CA MET A 84 18.25 -22.31 -1.62
C MET A 84 18.77 -22.18 -0.19
N ARG A 85 19.21 -20.99 0.22
CA ARG A 85 19.64 -20.73 1.61
C ARG A 85 18.51 -20.98 2.61
N LYS A 86 17.29 -20.53 2.32
CA LYS A 86 16.12 -20.80 3.17
C LYS A 86 15.78 -22.28 3.24
N GLN A 87 15.90 -23.01 2.13
CA GLN A 87 15.65 -24.46 2.09
C GLN A 87 16.69 -25.25 2.87
N ILE A 88 17.97 -24.91 2.72
CA ILE A 88 19.07 -25.52 3.49
C ILE A 88 18.86 -25.24 4.97
N LYS A 89 18.63 -23.97 5.34
CA LYS A 89 18.38 -23.57 6.73
C LYS A 89 17.19 -24.31 7.34
N ALA A 90 16.07 -24.40 6.64
CA ALA A 90 14.89 -25.14 7.12
C ALA A 90 15.14 -26.65 7.25
N HIS A 91 16.02 -27.22 6.43
CA HIS A 91 16.41 -28.63 6.54
C HIS A 91 17.38 -28.87 7.71
N GLU A 92 18.33 -27.96 7.93
CA GLU A 92 19.25 -27.97 9.08
C GLU A 92 18.49 -27.80 10.40
N GLU A 93 17.57 -26.82 10.48
CA GLU A 93 16.70 -26.58 11.64
C GLU A 93 15.73 -27.73 11.91
N ARG A 94 15.33 -28.50 10.89
CA ARG A 94 14.55 -29.73 11.12
C ARG A 94 15.39 -30.83 11.79
N ASN A 95 16.66 -30.93 11.41
CA ASN A 95 17.56 -31.98 11.90
C ASN A 95 18.09 -31.66 13.30
N VAL A 96 18.22 -30.38 13.63
CA VAL A 96 18.52 -29.92 14.99
C VAL A 96 17.19 -29.79 15.72
N LYS A 97 16.89 -30.72 16.63
CA LYS A 97 15.86 -30.49 17.65
C LYS A 97 16.35 -29.36 18.55
N THR A 98 16.09 -28.12 18.18
CA THR A 98 16.11 -27.04 19.16
C THR A 98 15.08 -27.42 20.20
N ASN A 99 15.45 -27.41 21.48
CA ASN A 99 14.44 -27.35 22.52
C ASN A 99 13.54 -26.18 22.12
N ASP A 100 12.28 -26.48 21.79
CA ASP A 100 11.30 -25.46 21.42
C ASP A 100 11.37 -24.34 22.45
N GLU A 101 11.07 -23.12 21.99
CA GLU A 101 10.93 -21.93 22.83
C GLU A 101 10.39 -22.37 24.19
N LYS A 102 11.20 -22.24 25.25
CA LYS A 102 10.78 -22.62 26.59
C LYS A 102 9.43 -21.96 26.81
N GLU A 103 8.37 -22.76 26.83
CA GLU A 103 7.06 -22.35 27.30
C GLU A 103 7.32 -21.54 28.57
N PRO A 104 6.72 -20.35 28.71
CA PRO A 104 6.93 -19.53 29.90
C PRO A 104 6.71 -20.45 31.11
N SER A 105 7.66 -20.47 32.06
CA SER A 105 7.61 -21.43 33.17
C SER A 105 6.36 -21.27 34.04
N GLU A 106 5.60 -20.20 33.82
CA GLU A 106 4.29 -19.94 34.39
C GLU A 106 3.24 -20.00 33.26
N PRO A 107 2.15 -20.76 33.44
CA PRO A 107 1.07 -20.84 32.45
C PRO A 107 0.39 -19.48 32.35
N MET A 108 0.71 -18.75 31.29
CA MET A 108 0.07 -17.49 30.94
C MET A 108 -1.14 -17.78 30.05
N PRO A 109 -2.28 -17.09 30.26
CA PRO A 109 -3.42 -17.27 29.39
C PRO A 109 -3.10 -16.74 27.98
N ALA A 110 -3.69 -17.34 26.96
CA ALA A 110 -3.32 -17.09 25.55
C ALA A 110 -3.32 -15.61 25.14
N TYR A 111 -4.18 -14.77 25.74
CA TYR A 111 -4.26 -13.32 25.49
C TYR A 111 -3.09 -12.50 26.04
N LEU A 112 -2.21 -13.09 26.85
CA LEU A 112 -1.01 -12.48 27.44
C LEU A 112 0.29 -12.97 26.79
N LEU A 113 0.26 -14.03 25.97
CA LEU A 113 1.46 -14.59 25.31
C LEU A 113 2.09 -13.59 24.34
N ASP A 114 1.28 -12.89 23.54
CA ASP A 114 1.74 -11.93 22.51
C ASP A 114 2.10 -10.54 23.05
N ARG A 115 1.90 -10.28 24.35
CA ARG A 115 2.10 -8.96 24.99
C ARG A 115 3.42 -8.85 25.77
N ASN A 116 4.18 -9.93 25.86
CA ASN A 116 5.33 -10.01 26.74
C ASN A 116 6.62 -9.51 26.06
N ASN A 117 7.03 -8.28 26.41
CA ASN A 117 8.43 -7.87 26.33
C ASN A 117 9.17 -8.41 27.57
N PRO A 118 10.28 -9.14 27.43
CA PRO A 118 11.04 -9.60 28.59
C PRO A 118 11.93 -8.48 29.17
N SER A 119 11.86 -8.39 30.51
CA SER A 119 13.01 -8.23 31.43
C SER A 119 13.28 -6.88 32.12
N ASN A 120 13.73 -7.07 33.37
CA ASN A 120 14.73 -6.28 34.11
C ASN A 120 14.27 -4.98 34.76
N ALA A 121 14.39 -4.92 36.09
CA ALA A 121 14.06 -3.80 36.96
C ALA A 121 14.69 -2.44 36.59
N LYS A 122 15.72 -2.40 35.72
CA LYS A 122 16.25 -1.17 35.11
C LYS A 122 15.29 -0.53 34.08
N ALA A 123 14.32 -1.28 33.57
CA ALA A 123 13.26 -0.79 32.69
C ALA A 123 12.23 0.08 33.43
N ILE A 124 12.07 -0.08 34.75
CA ILE A 124 11.02 0.62 35.52
C ILE A 124 11.36 2.12 35.67
N SER A 125 12.63 2.47 35.89
CA SER A 125 13.06 3.86 36.03
C SER A 125 13.13 4.60 34.68
N SER A 126 13.51 3.91 33.60
CA SER A 126 13.40 4.44 32.24
C SER A 126 11.94 4.52 31.78
N GLN A 127 11.06 3.60 32.20
CA GLN A 127 9.62 3.67 31.98
C GLN A 127 8.95 4.88 32.62
N ILE A 128 9.41 5.41 33.76
CA ILE A 128 8.81 6.64 34.34
C ILE A 128 9.16 7.88 33.51
N LYS A 129 10.42 7.99 33.06
CA LYS A 129 10.84 9.06 32.14
C LYS A 129 10.16 8.92 30.79
N ASN A 130 10.09 7.69 30.27
CA ASN A 130 9.37 7.37 29.04
C ASN A 130 7.86 7.63 29.20
N LYS A 131 7.21 7.32 30.32
CA LYS A 131 5.79 7.65 30.58
C LYS A 131 5.52 9.16 30.60
N ARG A 132 6.45 9.97 31.11
CA ARG A 132 6.35 11.44 31.06
C ARG A 132 6.52 11.98 29.63
N ALA A 133 7.48 11.44 28.87
CA ALA A 133 7.66 11.77 27.45
C ALA A 133 6.50 11.24 26.57
N GLU A 134 5.97 10.07 26.89
CA GLU A 134 4.84 9.40 26.24
C GLU A 134 3.54 10.17 26.45
N LYS A 135 3.30 10.83 27.58
CA LYS A 135 2.09 11.65 27.75
C LYS A 135 1.97 12.74 26.70
N ALA A 136 3.09 13.36 26.32
CA ALA A 136 3.12 14.35 25.23
C ALA A 136 3.10 13.68 23.85
N ALA A 137 3.76 12.53 23.69
CA ALA A 137 3.81 11.79 22.43
C ALA A 137 2.51 11.01 22.11
N ARG A 138 1.68 10.70 23.12
CA ARG A 138 0.42 9.94 22.97
C ARG A 138 -0.59 10.67 22.09
N PHE A 139 -0.62 11.99 22.15
CA PHE A 139 -1.51 12.82 21.33
C PHE A 139 -0.82 13.33 20.06
N GLN A 140 0.40 12.87 19.78
CA GLN A 140 1.12 13.28 18.60
C GLN A 140 0.64 12.48 17.39
N VAL A 141 0.22 13.21 16.37
CA VAL A 141 -0.18 12.62 15.09
C VAL A 141 1.02 11.89 14.47
N PRO A 142 0.85 10.72 13.80
CA PRO A 142 1.97 9.94 13.26
C PRO A 142 2.95 10.72 12.37
N LEU A 143 2.46 11.70 11.60
CA LEU A 143 3.29 12.63 10.84
C LEU A 143 3.13 14.05 11.42
N PRO A 144 4.00 14.48 12.36
CA PRO A 144 3.89 15.80 12.98
C PRO A 144 4.43 16.93 12.08
N LYS A 145 5.53 16.67 11.36
CA LYS A 145 6.17 17.63 10.46
C LYS A 145 6.17 17.07 9.04
N VAL A 146 5.59 17.82 8.11
CA VAL A 146 5.54 17.47 6.69
C VAL A 146 6.35 18.47 5.89
N LYS A 147 6.88 18.02 4.74
CA LYS A 147 7.50 18.90 3.76
C LYS A 147 6.55 20.03 3.36
N GLY A 148 7.03 21.26 3.42
CA GLY A 148 6.31 22.42 2.88
C GLY A 148 6.15 22.30 1.37
N ILE A 149 4.97 22.67 0.86
CA ILE A 149 4.70 22.77 -0.58
C ILE A 149 4.61 24.27 -0.91
N SER A 150 5.26 24.69 -1.99
CA SER A 150 5.15 26.06 -2.48
C SER A 150 3.79 26.30 -3.13
N GLU A 151 3.33 27.55 -3.11
CA GLU A 151 2.04 27.90 -3.73
C GLU A 151 2.03 27.65 -5.24
N GLU A 152 3.18 27.81 -5.90
CA GLU A 152 3.38 27.56 -7.33
C GLU A 152 3.15 26.08 -7.70
N GLU A 153 3.61 25.14 -6.86
CA GLU A 153 3.40 23.71 -7.09
C GLU A 153 1.92 23.32 -6.98
N MET A 154 1.17 24.04 -6.15
CA MET A 154 -0.23 23.75 -5.84
C MET A 154 -1.21 24.45 -6.77
N PHE A 155 -0.88 25.65 -7.24
CA PHE A 155 -1.73 26.45 -8.11
C PHE A 155 -1.10 26.65 -9.48
N LYS A 156 -1.69 26.01 -10.49
CA LYS A 156 -1.42 26.32 -11.89
C LYS A 156 -2.17 27.58 -12.30
N VAL A 157 -1.46 28.56 -12.86
CA VAL A 157 -2.04 29.78 -13.43
C VAL A 157 -2.88 29.43 -14.67
N ILE A 158 -4.11 29.94 -14.76
CA ILE A 158 -4.93 29.85 -15.98
C ILE A 158 -5.10 31.24 -16.58
N SER A 159 -4.69 31.34 -17.84
CA SER A 159 -4.79 32.57 -18.64
C SER A 159 -6.06 32.58 -19.50
N THR A 160 -6.79 33.69 -19.50
CA THR A 160 -8.09 33.86 -20.16
C THR A 160 -8.08 35.05 -21.12
N GLY A 161 -8.90 34.99 -22.17
CA GLY A 161 -9.00 36.00 -23.24
C GLY A 161 -8.88 35.36 -24.63
N LYS A 162 -9.54 35.93 -25.65
CA LYS A 162 -9.69 35.28 -26.97
C LYS A 162 -8.42 35.28 -27.83
N LYS A 163 -7.61 36.34 -27.78
CA LYS A 163 -6.45 36.53 -28.68
C LYS A 163 -5.12 36.34 -27.95
N THR A 164 -4.91 37.05 -26.84
CA THR A 164 -3.59 37.17 -26.20
C THR A 164 -3.53 36.56 -24.79
N HIS A 165 -4.63 35.98 -24.30
CA HIS A 165 -4.72 35.37 -22.95
C HIS A 165 -4.06 36.21 -21.82
N GLN A 166 -4.22 37.53 -21.84
CA GLN A 166 -3.50 38.42 -20.90
C GLN A 166 -4.02 38.34 -19.45
N LYS A 167 -5.25 37.83 -19.23
CA LYS A 167 -5.87 37.83 -17.90
C LYS A 167 -5.60 36.51 -17.18
N SER A 168 -4.74 36.53 -16.17
CA SER A 168 -4.27 35.36 -15.44
C SER A 168 -4.75 35.30 -13.97
N TRP A 169 -5.96 35.77 -13.67
CA TRP A 169 -6.48 35.85 -12.30
C TRP A 169 -6.94 34.51 -11.72
N LYS A 170 -7.19 33.51 -12.58
CA LYS A 170 -7.65 32.17 -12.19
C LYS A 170 -6.50 31.25 -11.79
N ARG A 171 -6.78 30.35 -10.86
CA ARG A 171 -5.83 29.39 -10.28
C ARG A 171 -6.47 28.00 -10.29
N MET A 172 -5.85 27.04 -10.97
CA MET A 172 -6.26 25.63 -10.94
C MET A 172 -5.47 24.90 -9.86
N ILE A 173 -6.16 24.14 -9.02
CA ILE A 173 -5.52 23.27 -8.05
C ILE A 173 -5.02 22.01 -8.77
N THR A 174 -3.73 21.73 -8.64
CA THR A 174 -3.05 20.56 -9.25
C THR A 174 -3.09 19.33 -8.35
N LYS A 175 -3.39 19.52 -7.07
CA LYS A 175 -3.41 18.48 -6.06
C LYS A 175 -4.82 17.86 -5.90
N PRO A 176 -4.91 16.59 -5.48
CA PRO A 176 -6.14 15.95 -5.02
C PRO A 176 -6.94 16.83 -4.04
N THR A 177 -8.25 16.86 -4.21
CA THR A 177 -9.15 17.63 -3.36
C THR A 177 -10.33 16.78 -2.90
N PHE A 178 -10.80 17.03 -1.69
CA PHE A 178 -12.10 16.60 -1.24
C PHE A 178 -13.09 17.74 -1.45
N VAL A 179 -14.27 17.36 -1.92
CA VAL A 179 -15.37 18.29 -2.16
C VAL A 179 -16.61 17.62 -1.59
N GLY A 180 -17.33 18.35 -0.74
CA GLY A 180 -18.52 17.83 -0.07
C GLY A 180 -19.60 17.36 -1.06
N PRO A 181 -20.52 16.48 -0.63
CA PRO A 181 -21.54 15.89 -1.51
C PRO A 181 -22.46 16.92 -2.17
N ASN A 182 -22.75 18.03 -1.47
CA ASN A 182 -23.64 19.09 -1.95
C ASN A 182 -22.90 20.24 -2.66
N PHE A 183 -21.78 19.94 -3.32
CA PHE A 183 -20.99 20.98 -3.98
C PHE A 183 -21.54 21.35 -5.35
N THR A 184 -22.02 22.58 -5.46
CA THR A 184 -22.35 23.23 -6.73
C THR A 184 -21.19 24.15 -7.15
N ARG A 185 -20.79 24.05 -8.43
CA ARG A 185 -19.75 24.93 -8.98
C ARG A 185 -20.28 26.36 -9.06
N ARG A 186 -19.48 27.34 -8.63
CA ARG A 186 -19.81 28.77 -8.79
C ARG A 186 -19.68 29.19 -10.25
N ASP A 187 -20.36 30.28 -10.61
CA ASP A 187 -20.29 30.82 -11.97
C ASP A 187 -18.84 31.06 -12.43
N PRO A 188 -18.51 30.75 -13.69
CA PRO A 188 -17.14 30.88 -14.20
C PRO A 188 -16.56 32.28 -14.08
N LYS A 189 -17.38 33.32 -13.99
CA LYS A 189 -16.94 34.71 -13.82
C LYS A 189 -16.48 35.01 -12.37
N HIS A 190 -17.04 34.33 -11.38
CA HIS A 190 -16.74 34.51 -9.96
C HIS A 190 -15.81 33.42 -9.39
N GLU A 191 -15.61 32.32 -10.12
CA GLU A 191 -14.71 31.23 -9.74
C GLU A 191 -13.24 31.59 -10.00
N ARG A 192 -12.49 31.92 -8.92
CA ARG A 192 -11.04 32.14 -8.96
C ARG A 192 -10.24 30.84 -8.81
N PHE A 193 -10.60 30.01 -7.83
CA PHE A 193 -9.94 28.72 -7.55
C PHE A 193 -10.73 27.57 -8.16
N ILE A 194 -10.13 26.88 -9.13
CA ILE A 194 -10.74 25.77 -9.86
C ILE A 194 -10.28 24.44 -9.26
N ARG A 195 -11.25 23.64 -8.81
CA ARG A 195 -11.05 22.24 -8.38
C ARG A 195 -11.50 21.29 -9.50
N PRO A 196 -10.60 20.73 -10.31
CA PRO A 196 -10.98 19.88 -11.44
C PRO A 196 -11.63 18.58 -10.95
N MET A 197 -12.68 18.11 -11.66
CA MET A 197 -13.45 16.92 -11.26
C MET A 197 -12.61 15.65 -11.17
N GLY A 198 -11.64 15.49 -12.06
CA GLY A 198 -10.75 14.31 -12.07
C GLY A 198 -9.84 14.19 -10.84
N LEU A 199 -9.66 15.27 -10.07
CA LEU A 199 -8.87 15.27 -8.83
C LEU A 199 -9.75 15.26 -7.58
N ARG A 200 -11.08 15.06 -7.70
CA ARG A 200 -12.00 15.05 -6.56
C ARG A 200 -12.15 13.64 -6.01
N TYR A 201 -11.70 13.45 -4.77
CA TYR A 201 -11.85 12.19 -4.05
C TYR A 201 -13.07 12.24 -3.15
N LYS A 202 -13.79 11.12 -3.09
CA LYS A 202 -14.93 10.92 -2.17
C LYS A 202 -14.64 9.86 -1.09
N HIS A 203 -13.66 9.00 -1.34
CA HIS A 203 -13.31 7.88 -0.48
C HIS A 203 -11.81 7.90 -0.18
N ALA A 204 -11.45 7.33 0.96
CA ALA A 204 -10.08 7.12 1.41
C ALA A 204 -9.87 5.64 1.76
N HIS A 205 -8.63 5.16 1.63
CA HIS A 205 -8.24 3.84 2.12
C HIS A 205 -7.59 4.00 3.48
N VAL A 206 -8.31 3.63 4.54
CA VAL A 206 -7.84 3.79 5.91
C VAL A 206 -7.37 2.44 6.46
N CYS A 207 -6.18 2.43 7.03
CA CYS A 207 -5.54 1.29 7.67
C CYS A 207 -5.64 1.42 9.19
N HIS A 208 -6.19 0.40 9.86
CA HIS A 208 -6.18 0.27 11.31
C HIS A 208 -4.85 -0.33 11.78
N PRO A 209 -4.03 0.40 12.57
CA PRO A 209 -2.70 -0.08 12.96
C PRO A 209 -2.77 -1.35 13.82
N GLU A 210 -3.82 -1.54 14.62
CA GLU A 210 -3.92 -2.70 15.51
C GLU A 210 -4.48 -3.94 14.82
N LEU A 211 -5.38 -3.75 13.85
CA LEU A 211 -6.05 -4.86 13.16
C LEU A 211 -5.32 -5.22 11.86
N ASN A 212 -4.44 -4.34 11.37
CA ASN A 212 -3.77 -4.44 10.08
C ASN A 212 -4.72 -4.68 8.89
N VAL A 213 -5.95 -4.16 8.99
CA VAL A 213 -6.97 -4.20 7.94
C VAL A 213 -7.10 -2.83 7.28
N THR A 214 -7.19 -2.83 5.96
CA THR A 214 -7.44 -1.62 5.15
C THR A 214 -8.88 -1.59 4.67
N VAL A 215 -9.62 -0.53 5.01
CA VAL A 215 -11.01 -0.35 4.61
C VAL A 215 -11.16 0.89 3.74
N LYS A 216 -11.98 0.80 2.69
CA LYS A 216 -12.32 1.95 1.84
C LYS A 216 -13.51 2.68 2.43
N LEU A 217 -13.26 3.80 3.08
CA LEU A 217 -14.28 4.56 3.81
C LEU A 217 -14.56 5.91 3.13
N PRO A 218 -15.80 6.44 3.19
CA PRO A 218 -16.12 7.74 2.62
C PRO A 218 -15.58 8.87 3.50
N ILE A 219 -15.05 9.91 2.84
CA ILE A 219 -14.54 11.11 3.50
C ILE A 219 -15.74 12.01 3.85
N LEU A 220 -15.82 12.46 5.10
CA LEU A 220 -16.83 13.39 5.58
C LEU A 220 -16.36 14.84 5.41
N GLY A 221 -15.09 15.10 5.75
CA GLY A 221 -14.54 16.46 5.70
C GLY A 221 -13.03 16.51 5.84
N VAL A 222 -12.46 17.68 5.49
CA VAL A 222 -11.06 18.01 5.76
C VAL A 222 -11.04 18.89 7.01
N LYS A 223 -10.30 18.50 8.04
CA LYS A 223 -10.20 19.29 9.29
C LYS A 223 -8.98 20.17 9.34
N LYS A 224 -7.81 19.64 8.96
CA LYS A 224 -6.55 20.39 9.07
C LYS A 224 -5.61 20.01 7.96
N ASN A 225 -5.10 21.02 7.26
CA ASN A 225 -3.97 20.87 6.36
C ASN A 225 -2.74 21.49 7.06
N PRO A 226 -1.61 20.76 7.17
CA PRO A 226 -0.43 21.24 7.90
C PRO A 226 0.27 22.45 7.26
N GLN A 227 -0.02 22.77 6.00
CA GLN A 227 0.69 23.84 5.28
C GLN A 227 0.04 25.21 5.44
N ASN A 228 -1.27 25.31 5.20
CA ASN A 228 -2.01 26.57 5.29
C ASN A 228 -3.51 26.27 5.52
N PRO A 229 -4.20 27.01 6.40
CA PRO A 229 -5.66 26.90 6.58
C PRO A 229 -6.47 27.16 5.29
N LEU A 230 -5.97 27.94 4.33
CA LEU A 230 -6.60 28.14 3.03
C LEU A 230 -6.80 26.80 2.29
N TYR A 231 -5.86 25.86 2.43
CA TYR A 231 -5.95 24.54 1.82
C TYR A 231 -6.95 23.64 2.51
N THR A 232 -7.22 23.84 3.79
CA THR A 232 -8.32 23.19 4.51
C THR A 232 -9.66 23.62 3.92
N ASN A 233 -9.86 24.93 3.71
CA ASN A 233 -11.10 25.46 3.14
C ASN A 233 -11.32 25.03 1.69
N LEU A 234 -10.25 24.93 0.90
CA LEU A 234 -10.32 24.39 -0.47
C LEU A 234 -10.43 22.86 -0.51
N GLY A 235 -10.24 22.18 0.62
CA GLY A 235 -10.31 20.73 0.73
C GLY A 235 -9.11 20.01 0.10
N VAL A 236 -7.92 20.62 0.06
CA VAL A 236 -6.74 20.01 -0.57
C VAL A 236 -6.19 18.86 0.28
N LEU A 237 -5.99 17.71 -0.37
CA LEU A 237 -5.47 16.49 0.22
C LEU A 237 -3.97 16.39 -0.09
N THR A 238 -3.16 16.73 0.90
CA THR A 238 -1.69 16.61 0.87
C THR A 238 -1.24 15.62 1.93
N LYS A 239 0.04 15.22 1.88
CA LYS A 239 0.63 14.42 2.95
C LYS A 239 0.43 15.13 4.30
N GLY A 240 0.01 14.36 5.30
CA GLY A 240 -0.28 14.83 6.66
C GLY A 240 -1.56 15.64 6.84
N THR A 241 -2.39 15.81 5.81
CA THR A 241 -3.74 16.36 5.98
C THR A 241 -4.56 15.44 6.90
N VAL A 242 -5.26 16.04 7.86
CA VAL A 242 -6.18 15.36 8.79
C VAL A 242 -7.59 15.44 8.23
N LEU A 243 -8.19 14.28 8.03
CA LEU A 243 -9.54 14.11 7.51
C LEU A 243 -10.45 13.53 8.58
N GLU A 244 -11.74 13.83 8.44
CA GLU A 244 -12.81 13.13 9.11
C GLU A 244 -13.37 12.09 8.15
N VAL A 245 -13.40 10.83 8.58
CA VAL A 245 -13.78 9.68 7.77
C VAL A 245 -14.91 8.95 8.46
N ASN A 246 -15.88 8.46 7.68
CA ASN A 246 -16.96 7.66 8.24
C ASN A 246 -16.44 6.28 8.64
N VAL A 247 -16.66 5.86 9.89
CA VAL A 247 -16.19 4.56 10.42
C VAL A 247 -17.34 3.60 10.77
N SER A 248 -18.55 3.86 10.25
CA SER A 248 -19.72 2.97 10.44
C SER A 248 -19.42 1.51 10.10
N ASP A 249 -18.67 1.29 9.02
CA ASP A 249 -18.38 -0.06 8.50
C ASP A 249 -17.38 -0.83 9.38
N MET A 250 -16.69 -0.15 10.31
CA MET A 250 -15.78 -0.79 11.27
C MET A 250 -16.48 -1.21 12.57
N GLY A 251 -17.74 -0.78 12.80
CA GLY A 251 -18.51 -1.19 13.97
C GLY A 251 -17.94 -0.72 15.32
N LEU A 252 -17.20 0.39 15.34
CA LEU A 252 -16.64 0.92 16.58
C LEU A 252 -17.75 1.46 17.49
N THR A 253 -17.72 1.08 18.76
CA THR A 253 -18.62 1.57 19.80
C THR A 253 -17.83 2.23 20.94
N THR A 254 -18.45 3.21 21.58
CA THR A 254 -17.94 3.80 22.82
C THR A 254 -18.28 2.90 24.01
N ALA A 255 -17.61 3.08 25.15
CA ALA A 255 -17.94 2.35 26.39
C ALA A 255 -19.41 2.52 26.82
N SER A 256 -20.05 3.64 26.41
CA SER A 256 -21.48 3.89 26.63
C SER A 256 -22.42 3.22 25.62
N GLY A 257 -21.91 2.36 24.74
CA GLY A 257 -22.69 1.65 23.71
C GLY A 257 -23.10 2.49 22.51
N LYS A 258 -22.72 3.77 22.42
CA LYS A 258 -23.00 4.61 21.24
C LYS A 258 -22.07 4.23 20.09
N VAL A 259 -22.64 4.05 18.90
CA VAL A 259 -21.88 3.76 17.67
C VAL A 259 -21.12 4.99 17.20
N VAL A 260 -19.83 4.82 16.92
CA VAL A 260 -18.96 5.86 16.36
C VAL A 260 -19.13 5.84 14.84
N TRP A 261 -19.51 6.97 14.27
CA TRP A 261 -19.70 7.12 12.82
C TRP A 261 -18.64 8.02 12.19
N GLY A 262 -17.84 8.76 12.97
CA GLY A 262 -16.80 9.63 12.46
C GLY A 262 -15.50 9.49 13.25
N ARG A 263 -14.36 9.38 12.57
CA ARG A 263 -13.05 9.40 13.22
C ARG A 263 -12.03 10.18 12.39
N TYR A 264 -11.02 10.70 13.06
CA TYR A 264 -9.91 11.39 12.40
C TYR A 264 -8.88 10.40 11.86
N ALA A 265 -8.46 10.65 10.63
CA ALA A 265 -7.41 9.90 9.97
C ALA A 265 -6.40 10.86 9.34
N GLN A 266 -5.14 10.45 9.27
CA GLN A 266 -4.09 11.24 8.63
C GLN A 266 -3.66 10.62 7.31
N VAL A 267 -3.54 11.46 6.26
CA VAL A 267 -2.98 11.03 4.97
C VAL A 267 -1.49 10.77 5.13
N THR A 268 -1.04 9.54 4.85
CA THR A 268 0.38 9.17 5.01
C THR A 268 1.18 9.30 3.72
N ASN A 269 0.51 9.15 2.56
CA ASN A 269 1.14 9.20 1.26
C ASN A 269 1.08 10.59 0.60
N SER A 270 1.69 10.72 -0.57
CA SER A 270 1.54 11.89 -1.44
C SER A 270 0.59 11.53 -2.58
N PRO A 271 -0.70 11.88 -2.52
CA PRO A 271 -1.69 11.31 -3.44
C PRO A 271 -1.50 11.74 -4.91
N VAL A 272 -0.61 12.70 -5.18
CA VAL A 272 -0.25 13.15 -6.53
C VAL A 272 0.70 12.19 -7.23
N SER A 273 1.70 11.66 -6.51
CA SER A 273 2.70 10.76 -7.09
C SER A 273 2.16 9.36 -7.34
N ASP A 274 1.11 8.97 -6.62
CA ASP A 274 0.63 7.59 -6.60
C ASP A 274 -0.45 7.31 -7.67
N ILE A 275 -0.88 8.36 -8.40
CA ILE A 275 -1.85 8.25 -9.51
C ILE A 275 -1.32 7.41 -10.69
N SER A 276 0.00 7.24 -10.85
CA SER A 276 0.57 6.56 -12.04
C SER A 276 0.82 5.05 -11.88
N SER A 277 0.71 4.48 -10.67
CA SER A 277 1.28 3.15 -10.38
C SER A 277 0.27 2.08 -9.97
N ASN A 278 -0.92 2.50 -9.51
CA ASN A 278 -2.02 1.63 -9.15
C ASN A 278 -3.28 2.19 -9.81
N SER A 279 -4.06 1.35 -10.51
CA SER A 279 -5.33 1.72 -11.18
C SER A 279 -6.43 2.24 -10.24
N ALA A 280 -6.11 2.41 -8.96
CA ALA A 280 -6.85 3.23 -8.00
C ALA A 280 -5.82 4.13 -7.31
N ALA A 281 -5.99 5.44 -7.39
CA ALA A 281 -5.18 6.37 -6.60
C ALA A 281 -5.51 6.16 -5.12
N ILE A 282 -4.63 5.47 -4.40
CA ILE A 282 -4.87 5.04 -3.02
C ILE A 282 -4.50 6.22 -2.11
N LEU A 283 -5.48 6.89 -1.52
CA LEU A 283 -5.23 7.73 -0.36
C LEU A 283 -5.02 6.77 0.83
N THR A 284 -3.79 6.31 1.05
CA THR A 284 -3.48 5.47 2.20
C THR A 284 -3.44 6.36 3.43
N MET A 285 -4.24 6.00 4.41
CA MET A 285 -4.30 6.69 5.68
C MET A 285 -4.01 5.69 6.77
N SER A 286 -3.26 6.09 7.77
CA SER A 286 -3.22 5.37 9.05
C SER A 286 -4.15 6.11 10.00
N PHE A 287 -4.91 5.38 10.82
CA PHE A 287 -5.43 5.99 12.04
C PHE A 287 -4.22 6.49 12.84
N GLY A 288 -4.17 7.79 13.14
CA GLY A 288 -3.36 8.23 14.24
C GLY A 288 -4.00 7.74 15.52
N TYR A 289 -3.20 7.39 16.52
CA TYR A 289 -3.67 7.23 17.90
C TYR A 289 -4.28 8.56 18.37
N PHE A 290 -5.53 8.80 17.97
CA PHE A 290 -6.45 9.67 18.67
C PHE A 290 -7.42 8.72 19.34
N ASP A 291 -6.96 8.13 20.45
CA ASP A 291 -7.89 7.61 21.44
C ASP A 291 -8.73 8.76 21.96
N GLU A 292 -10.04 8.51 21.95
CA GLU A 292 -11.10 9.31 22.58
C GLU A 292 -10.96 10.83 22.50
N LEU A 293 -11.35 11.37 21.35
CA LEU A 293 -12.16 12.58 21.37
C LEU A 293 -13.52 12.22 20.77
N VAL A 294 -14.37 11.67 21.64
CA VAL A 294 -15.80 11.96 21.57
C VAL A 294 -15.89 13.48 21.44
N VAL A 295 -16.32 13.98 20.28
CA VAL A 295 -16.72 15.38 20.14
C VAL A 295 -17.86 15.56 21.15
N PRO A 296 -17.69 16.30 22.26
CA PRO A 296 -18.84 16.59 23.10
C PRO A 296 -19.83 17.36 22.22
N PRO A 297 -21.13 17.03 22.25
CA PRO A 297 -22.13 17.82 21.55
C PRO A 297 -22.02 19.25 22.05
N TYR A 298 -21.94 20.19 21.10
CA TYR A 298 -22.03 21.63 21.30
C TYR A 298 -22.93 21.94 22.51
N GLN A 299 -22.35 22.44 23.61
CA GLN A 299 -23.14 23.17 24.58
C GLN A 299 -23.48 24.51 23.92
N LEU A 300 -24.70 24.60 23.42
CA LEU A 300 -25.33 25.88 23.14
C LEU A 300 -25.36 26.65 24.46
N HIS A 301 -24.48 27.63 24.61
CA HIS A 301 -24.62 28.64 25.64
C HIS A 301 -25.91 29.41 25.34
N GLY A 302 -26.99 29.00 26.01
CA GLY A 302 -28.16 29.83 26.18
C GLY A 302 -27.76 31.03 27.04
N THR A 303 -27.75 32.20 26.41
CA THR A 303 -27.89 33.48 27.10
C THR A 303 -29.18 33.43 27.91
N ARG A 304 -29.06 33.47 29.24
CA ARG A 304 -30.15 33.84 30.14
C ARG A 304 -29.71 35.10 30.88
N ASN A 305 -30.48 36.16 30.64
CA ASN A 305 -30.60 37.46 31.32
C ASN A 305 -29.31 38.16 31.77
#